data_AF-A0A9E5UTM3-F1
#
_entry.id   AF-A0A9E5UTM3-F1
#
_cell.length_a   1.000
_cell.length_b   1.000
_cell.length_c   1.000
_cell.angle_alpha   90.00
_cell.angle_beta   90.00
_cell.angle_gamma   90.00
#
_symmetry.space_group_name_H-M   'P 1'
#
loop_
_entity.id
_entity.type
_entity.pdbx_description
1 polymer ?
#
loop_
_entity_poly.entity_id
_entity_poly.type
_entity_poly.pdbx_seq_one_letter_code
_entity_poly.pdbx_strand_id
1 'polypeptide(L)'
;MPLLLGDRLEKTVQSALISGLERFLTEHGLASENPASPFYTPDGYWRGPIWAPSTYLLVEGLRACGADGLAQEVATRFCALAA
;
A
#
# COMPACT_ATOMS: atom_id res chain seq x y z
N MET A 1 -6.81 -4.81 6.65
CA MET A 1 -5.40 -4.39 6.73
C MET A 1 -4.57 -5.39 7.57
N PRO A 2 -4.36 -6.65 7.12
CA PRO A 2 -3.77 -7.70 7.97
C PRO A 2 -2.29 -7.50 8.30
N LEU A 3 -1.53 -6.77 7.46
CA LEU A 3 -0.09 -6.53 7.65
C LEU A 3 0.25 -5.84 8.99
N LEU A 4 -0.69 -5.09 9.57
CA LEU A 4 -0.53 -4.49 10.90
C LEU A 4 -0.35 -5.52 12.03
N LEU A 5 -0.71 -6.79 11.78
CA LEU A 5 -0.47 -7.86 12.74
C LEU A 5 1.02 -8.23 12.86
N GLY A 6 1.86 -7.82 11.90
CA GLY A 6 3.31 -8.06 11.92
C GLY A 6 3.64 -9.53 12.14
N ASP A 7 4.49 -9.83 13.11
CA ASP A 7 4.92 -11.19 13.46
C ASP A 7 3.81 -12.11 14.00
N ARG A 8 2.61 -11.59 14.30
CA ARG A 8 1.44 -12.42 14.62
C ARG A 8 0.80 -13.04 13.38
N LEU A 9 1.20 -12.60 12.18
CA LEU A 9 0.74 -13.14 10.91
C LEU A 9 1.75 -14.19 10.40
N GLU A 10 1.28 -15.30 9.85
CA GLU A 10 2.19 -16.31 9.28
C GLU A 10 3.02 -15.74 8.12
N LYS A 11 4.31 -16.09 8.04
CA LYS A 11 5.24 -15.53 7.04
C LYS A 11 4.81 -15.77 5.59
N THR A 12 4.18 -16.91 5.30
CA THR A 12 3.60 -17.22 3.98
C THR A 12 2.50 -16.22 3.60
N VAL A 13 1.63 -15.88 4.55
CA VAL A 13 0.56 -14.90 4.37
C VAL A 13 1.13 -13.49 4.26
N GLN A 14 2.15 -13.13 5.05
CA GLN A 14 2.87 -11.85 4.93
C GLN A 14 3.40 -11.69 3.49
N SER A 15 4.17 -12.67 2.99
CA SER A 15 4.76 -12.64 1.65
C SER A 15 3.71 -12.52 0.56
N ALA A 16 2.60 -13.26 0.65
CA ALA A 16 1.51 -13.21 -0.32
C ALA A 16 0.81 -11.85 -0.34
N LEU A 17 0.58 -11.24 0.83
CA LEU A 17 -0.02 -9.91 0.94
C LEU A 17 0.92 -8.83 0.39
N ILE A 18 2.22 -8.88 0.75
CA ILE A 18 3.23 -7.92 0.30
C ILE A 18 3.38 -7.97 -1.23
N SER A 19 3.56 -9.16 -1.81
CA SER A 19 3.61 -9.32 -3.28
C SER A 19 2.32 -8.83 -3.94
N GLY A 20 1.18 -9.06 -3.29
CA GLY A 20 -0.11 -8.57 -3.76
C GLY A 20 -0.26 -7.04 -3.80
N LEU A 21 0.60 -6.26 -3.14
CA LEU A 21 0.53 -4.80 -3.17
C LEU A 21 1.02 -4.19 -4.48
N GLU A 22 1.87 -4.89 -5.23
CA GLU A 22 2.46 -4.38 -6.48
C GLU A 22 1.40 -3.90 -7.47
N ARG A 23 0.26 -4.58 -7.55
CA ARG A 23 -0.86 -4.21 -8.43
C ARG A 23 -1.57 -2.90 -8.06
N PHE A 24 -1.29 -2.33 -6.90
CA PHE A 24 -1.84 -1.04 -6.46
C PHE A 24 -0.79 0.08 -6.52
N LEU A 25 0.49 -0.25 -6.72
CA LEU A 25 1.58 0.71 -6.66
C LEU A 25 1.64 1.53 -7.96
N THR A 26 1.45 2.84 -7.80
CA THR A 26 1.57 3.85 -8.86
C THR A 26 2.82 4.71 -8.62
N GLU A 27 3.13 5.61 -9.56
CA GLU A 27 4.21 6.60 -9.37
C GLU A 27 4.07 7.43 -8.09
N HIS A 28 2.82 7.65 -7.63
CA HIS A 28 2.49 8.48 -6.46
C HIS A 28 2.23 7.69 -5.18
N GLY A 29 2.39 6.36 -5.21
CA GLY A 29 2.11 5.47 -4.08
C GLY A 29 0.94 4.52 -4.33
N LEU A 30 0.34 3.99 -3.26
CA LEU A 30 -0.68 2.94 -3.35
C LEU A 30 -2.08 3.52 -3.59
N ALA A 31 -2.65 3.23 -4.76
CA ALA A 31 -4.03 3.57 -5.11
C ALA A 31 -5.04 2.78 -4.26
N SER A 32 -6.19 3.38 -3.96
CA SER A 32 -7.25 2.70 -3.19
C SER A 32 -7.97 1.59 -3.97
N GLU A 33 -7.79 1.56 -5.29
CA GLU A 33 -8.27 0.53 -6.21
C GLU A 33 -7.13 0.18 -7.19
N ASN A 34 -7.10 -1.05 -7.68
CA ASN A 34 -6.11 -1.48 -8.66
C ASN A 34 -6.27 -0.63 -9.95
N PRO A 35 -5.24 0.08 -10.43
CA PRO A 35 -5.31 0.88 -11.66
C PRO A 35 -5.71 0.10 -12.92
N ALA A 36 -5.49 -1.22 -12.95
CA ALA A 36 -5.92 -2.10 -14.04
C ALA A 36 -7.36 -2.62 -13.89
N SER A 37 -8.05 -2.30 -12.78
CA SER A 37 -9.43 -2.71 -12.53
C SER A 37 -10.40 -1.97 -13.45
N PRO A 38 -11.44 -2.63 -14.00
CA PRO A 38 -12.51 -1.94 -14.73
C PRO A 38 -13.32 -0.98 -13.83
N PHE A 39 -13.15 -1.07 -12.50
CA PHE A 39 -13.79 -0.19 -11.54
C PHE A 39 -12.92 0.99 -11.11
N TYR A 40 -11.68 1.11 -11.59
CA TYR A 40 -10.81 2.24 -11.29
C TYR A 40 -11.37 3.54 -11.85
N THR A 41 -11.32 4.60 -11.07
CA THR A 41 -11.78 5.94 -11.43
C THR A 41 -10.82 6.94 -10.77
N PRO A 42 -10.04 7.74 -11.54
CA PRO A 42 -8.98 8.60 -11.00
C PRO A 42 -9.44 9.56 -9.89
N ASP A 43 -10.66 10.07 -9.98
CA ASP A 43 -11.32 10.97 -9.02
C ASP A 43 -12.44 10.28 -8.22
N GLY A 44 -12.50 8.94 -8.26
CA GLY A 44 -13.59 8.12 -7.72
C GLY A 44 -13.59 7.94 -6.20
N TYR A 45 -13.02 8.88 -5.45
CA TYR A 45 -12.89 8.85 -3.98
C TYR A 45 -12.16 7.59 -3.46
N TRP A 46 -12.88 6.49 -3.16
CA TRP A 46 -12.28 5.21 -2.77
C TRP A 46 -11.99 4.26 -3.94
N ARG A 47 -12.32 4.64 -5.17
CA ARG A 47 -12.13 3.84 -6.38
C ARG A 47 -10.91 4.23 -7.20
N GLY A 48 -9.90 4.87 -6.62
CA GLY A 48 -8.69 5.23 -7.34
C GLY A 48 -7.72 6.12 -6.56
N PRO A 49 -8.16 7.25 -5.98
CA PRO A 49 -7.30 8.16 -5.25
C PRO A 49 -6.46 7.52 -4.13
N ILE A 50 -5.32 8.16 -3.86
CA ILE A 50 -4.39 7.78 -2.79
C ILE A 50 -4.74 8.54 -1.52
N TRP A 51 -4.77 7.84 -0.37
CA TRP A 51 -5.22 8.42 0.91
C TRP A 51 -4.14 8.31 1.99
N ALA A 52 -3.85 9.42 2.67
CA ALA A 52 -2.85 9.47 3.74
C ALA A 52 -3.09 8.42 4.85
N PRO A 53 -4.32 8.24 5.38
CA PRO A 53 -4.56 7.28 6.45
C PRO A 53 -4.27 5.82 6.05
N SER A 54 -4.72 5.39 4.86
CA SER A 54 -4.46 4.03 4.38
C SER A 54 -2.98 3.82 4.04
N THR A 55 -2.33 4.83 3.45
CA THR A 55 -0.90 4.79 3.17
C THR A 55 -0.09 4.61 4.46
N TYR A 56 -0.40 5.38 5.50
CA TYR A 56 0.27 5.26 6.79
C TYR A 56 0.12 3.86 7.39
N LEU A 57 -1.10 3.31 7.42
CA LEU A 57 -1.34 1.95 7.94
C LEU A 57 -0.62 0.87 7.13
N LEU A 58 -0.49 1.05 5.82
CA LEU A 58 0.25 0.13 4.94
C LEU A 58 1.76 0.22 5.20
N VAL A 59 2.32 1.43 5.32
CA VAL A 59 3.74 1.64 5.65
C VAL A 59 4.08 1.00 7.01
N GLU A 60 3.25 1.21 8.03
CA GLU A 60 3.46 0.62 9.36
C GLU A 60 3.32 -0.91 9.32
N GLY A 61 2.35 -1.44 8.56
CA GLY A 61 2.21 -2.88 8.37
C GLY A 61 3.41 -3.51 7.65
N LEU A 62 3.94 -2.84 6.63
CA LEU A 62 5.13 -3.29 5.90
C LEU A 62 6.36 -3.34 6.81
N ARG A 63 6.59 -2.30 7.63
CA ARG A 63 7.65 -2.29 8.65
C ARG A 63 7.47 -3.41 9.67
N ALA A 64 6.25 -3.61 10.17
CA ALA A 64 5.94 -4.67 11.11
C ALA A 64 6.16 -6.08 10.54
N CYS A 65 6.18 -6.24 9.22
CA CYS A 65 6.52 -7.48 8.53
C CYS A 65 7.99 -7.56 8.06
N GLY A 66 8.83 -6.55 8.36
CA GLY A 66 10.23 -6.49 7.95
C GLY A 66 10.46 -6.10 6.48
N ALA A 67 9.45 -5.55 5.81
CA ALA A 67 9.52 -5.11 4.41
C ALA A 67 9.93 -3.62 4.31
N ASP A 68 11.02 -3.25 4.98
CA ASP A 68 11.43 -1.85 5.19
C ASP A 68 11.72 -1.10 3.88
N GLY A 69 12.31 -1.78 2.88
CA GLY A 69 12.58 -1.18 1.58
C GLY A 69 11.32 -0.71 0.86
N LEU A 70 10.30 -1.58 0.80
CA LEU A 70 9.01 -1.24 0.19
C LEU A 70 8.26 -0.20 1.03
N ALA A 71 8.33 -0.30 2.36
CA ALA A 71 7.73 0.70 3.25
C ALA A 71 8.30 2.11 2.98
N GLN A 72 9.62 2.21 2.85
CA GLN A 72 10.31 3.46 2.54
C GLN A 72 9.94 3.98 1.16
N GLU A 73 9.85 3.11 0.15
CA GLU A 73 9.44 3.47 -1.19
C GLU A 73 8.02 4.06 -1.22
N VAL A 74 7.06 3.38 -0.60
CA VAL A 74 5.66 3.83 -0.52
C VAL A 74 5.56 5.17 0.20
N ALA A 75 6.26 5.32 1.34
CA ALA A 75 6.29 6.58 2.08
C ALA A 75 6.89 7.73 1.26
N THR A 76 7.99 7.47 0.55
CA THR A 76 8.69 8.47 -0.27
C THR A 76 7.79 8.96 -1.41
N ARG A 77 7.16 8.03 -2.16
CA ARG A 77 6.25 8.38 -3.25
C ARG A 77 5.06 9.21 -2.76
N PHE A 78 4.47 8.83 -1.64
CA PHE A 78 3.35 9.56 -1.05
C PHE A 78 3.75 10.97 -0.58
N CYS A 79 4.88 11.11 0.13
CA CYS A 79 5.37 12.42 0.56
C CYS A 79 5.70 13.33 -0.63
N ALA A 80 6.23 12.79 -1.73
CA ALA A 80 6.49 13.55 -2.95
C ALA A 80 5.19 14.01 -3.65
N LEU A 81 4.11 13.23 -3.58
CA LEU A 81 2.78 13.63 -4.07
C LEU A 81 2.20 14.81 -3.27
N ALA A 82 2.45 14.85 -1.96
CA ALA A 82 1.84 15.81 -1.04
C ALA A 82 2.67 17.10 -0.83
N ALA A 83 3.85 17.19 -1.45
CA ALA A 83 4.76 18.34 -1.38
C ALA A 83 4.30 19.47 -2.31
#